data_AF-A0A3D0TI78-F1
#
_entry.id   AF-A0A3D0TI78-F1
#
_cell.length_a   1.000
_cell.length_b   1.000
_cell.length_c   1.000
_cell.angle_alpha   90.00
_cell.angle_beta   90.00
_cell.angle_gamma   90.00
#
_symmetry.space_group_name_H-M   'P 1'
#
loop_
_entity.id
_entity.type
_entity.pdbx_description
1 polymer ?
#
loop_
_entity_poly.entity_id
_entity_poly.type
_entity_poly.pdbx_seq_one_letter_code
_entity_poly.pdbx_strand_id
1 'polypeptide(L)'
;MKGVRIFLYGKLPDKGRRRGNFECYDKGRHLTVTGNHIPGTPDKINNNQETLDWFHRKFIAGEAISDETEIHKLPDQINTELSPSQVSTAETKSIIEKIRASKQKDKFERLFKGDIAEYSSQSEGDLALCSILAFWTVRNNSLIDKVFRQSALFRQKWEDKHFSDGTTYGQSTINKSIENCKEVYTPKFPASVEEIKRYFWNQERGDAELLAKTFKGKFLYDHIAQCWLNYGNGVWNQDQENQTLKTAIEKLSKVYLSASLEVDRQVTELTAEKNDANRERIRKLEGLRDNFRERVRKLNNRNRITNVLKLAQSWLPTSTWKFDSDPMKLNLANGIYDLKENVLEEHSYEHLCLKQSKVAFEKGTTAE
;
A
#
# COMPACT_ATOMS: atom_id res chain seq x y z
N MET A 1 21.58 33.23 18.53
CA MET A 1 20.40 32.46 18.06
C MET A 1 20.61 32.08 16.60
N LYS A 2 20.33 30.83 16.22
CA LYS A 2 20.33 30.38 14.82
C LYS A 2 18.89 30.42 14.31
N GLY A 3 18.65 31.05 13.16
CA GLY A 3 17.33 31.18 12.54
C GLY A 3 17.45 31.13 11.02
N VAL A 4 16.37 30.74 10.34
CA VAL A 4 16.30 30.61 8.88
C VAL A 4 15.22 31.52 8.35
N ARG A 5 15.47 32.12 7.17
CA ARG A 5 14.47 32.86 6.40
C ARG A 5 14.04 31.97 5.23
N ILE A 6 12.74 31.78 5.08
CA ILE A 6 12.16 31.02 3.97
C ILE A 6 11.37 32.01 3.12
N PHE A 7 11.55 31.94 1.80
CA PHE A 7 10.85 32.75 0.83
C PHE A 7 9.98 31.86 -0.04
N LEU A 8 8.74 32.28 -0.24
CA LEU A 8 7.75 31.53 -1.02
C LEU A 8 6.74 32.50 -1.62
N TYR A 9 6.27 32.22 -2.84
CA TYR A 9 5.08 32.84 -3.38
C TYR A 9 3.82 32.10 -2.90
N GLY A 10 2.88 32.86 -2.34
CA GLY A 10 1.59 32.38 -1.84
C GLY A 10 0.85 33.50 -1.10
N LYS A 11 -0.45 33.31 -0.88
CA LYS A 11 -1.31 34.21 -0.11
C LYS A 11 -1.42 33.70 1.32
N LEU A 12 -0.99 34.49 2.31
CA LEU A 12 -1.16 34.10 3.71
C LEU A 12 -2.65 34.13 4.11
N PRO A 13 -3.10 33.23 5.01
CA PRO A 13 -4.42 33.33 5.63
C PRO A 13 -4.65 34.71 6.26
N ASP A 14 -5.90 35.16 6.36
CA ASP A 14 -6.21 36.54 6.78
C ASP A 14 -5.78 36.86 8.22
N LYS A 15 -5.68 35.85 9.08
CA LYS A 15 -5.28 35.98 10.50
C LYS A 15 -4.11 35.04 10.83
N GLY A 16 -3.43 35.32 11.94
CA GLY A 16 -2.27 34.55 12.40
C GLY A 16 -0.99 34.94 11.65
N ARG A 17 -0.06 35.59 12.35
CA ARG A 17 1.23 36.02 11.78
C ARG A 17 2.43 35.54 12.60
N ARG A 18 2.23 35.25 13.89
CA ARG A 18 3.27 34.79 14.79
C ARG A 18 2.70 33.87 15.85
N ARG A 19 3.41 32.78 16.14
CA ARG A 19 3.20 31.92 17.32
C ARG A 19 4.52 31.33 17.77
N GLY A 20 4.89 31.56 19.03
CA GLY A 20 6.19 31.16 19.56
C GLY A 20 7.35 31.75 18.74
N ASN A 21 8.20 30.87 18.21
CA ASN A 21 9.38 31.22 17.41
C ASN A 21 9.11 31.24 15.88
N PHE A 22 7.85 31.08 15.46
CA PHE A 22 7.47 31.09 14.04
C PHE A 22 6.77 32.39 13.69
N GLU A 23 7.19 33.00 12.58
CA GLU A 23 6.68 34.27 12.06
C GLU A 23 6.51 34.21 10.53
N CYS A 24 5.39 34.71 10.01
CA CYS A 24 5.11 34.79 8.58
C CYS A 24 4.51 36.16 8.26
N TYR A 25 5.08 36.87 7.28
CA TYR A 25 4.60 38.20 6.85
C TYR A 25 4.65 38.30 5.33
N ASP A 26 3.57 38.82 4.75
CA ASP A 26 3.42 39.13 3.32
C ASP A 26 3.52 40.64 3.04
N LYS A 27 3.28 41.49 4.06
CA LYS A 27 3.39 42.96 3.99
C LYS A 27 3.66 43.57 5.36
N GLY A 28 4.08 44.84 5.38
CA GLY A 28 4.15 45.66 6.61
C GLY A 28 5.32 45.34 7.55
N ARG A 29 6.30 44.53 7.13
CA ARG A 29 7.53 44.23 7.87
C ARG A 29 8.73 44.20 6.95
N HIS A 30 9.86 44.66 7.48
CA HIS A 30 11.16 44.54 6.83
C HIS A 30 11.87 43.31 7.37
N LEU A 31 12.61 42.60 6.52
CA LEU A 31 13.32 41.38 6.88
C LEU A 31 14.79 41.49 6.44
N THR A 32 15.70 41.08 7.30
CA THR A 32 17.13 41.05 6.97
C THR A 32 17.45 39.84 6.10
N VAL A 33 18.10 40.07 4.96
CA VAL A 33 18.55 39.03 4.03
C VAL A 33 20.08 38.98 4.07
N THR A 34 20.64 37.83 4.42
CA THR A 34 22.10 37.67 4.61
C THR A 34 22.81 37.05 3.40
N GLY A 35 22.06 36.49 2.44
CA GLY A 35 22.62 35.76 1.29
C GLY A 35 23.26 34.41 1.65
N ASN A 36 23.32 34.03 2.93
CA ASN A 36 23.84 32.74 3.38
C ASN A 36 22.81 31.64 3.10
N HIS A 37 22.85 31.11 1.88
CA HIS A 37 21.98 30.03 1.41
C HIS A 37 22.35 28.70 2.08
N ILE A 38 21.33 27.90 2.41
CA ILE A 38 21.51 26.61 3.06
C ILE A 38 21.75 25.55 1.98
N PRO A 39 22.91 24.85 1.97
CA PRO A 39 23.21 23.85 0.95
C PRO A 39 22.14 22.77 0.85
N GLY A 40 21.69 22.46 -0.37
CA GLY A 40 20.65 21.46 -0.64
C GLY A 40 19.22 21.98 -0.53
N THR A 41 19.01 23.29 -0.33
CA THR A 41 17.69 23.93 -0.45
C THR A 41 17.53 24.61 -1.82
N PRO A 42 16.30 24.84 -2.32
CA PRO A 42 16.10 25.43 -3.64
C PRO A 42 16.76 26.81 -3.79
N ASP A 43 17.31 27.08 -4.97
CA ASP A 43 17.93 28.38 -5.32
C ASP A 43 16.91 29.39 -5.89
N LYS A 44 15.66 28.95 -6.07
CA LYS A 44 14.55 29.76 -6.59
C LYS A 44 13.42 29.83 -5.58
N ILE A 45 12.75 30.97 -5.53
CA ILE A 45 11.53 31.16 -4.73
C ILE A 45 10.39 30.46 -5.46
N ASN A 46 9.86 29.39 -4.87
CA ASN A 46 8.79 28.59 -5.46
C ASN A 46 7.41 29.16 -5.11
N ASN A 47 6.42 28.90 -5.96
CA ASN A 47 5.01 29.11 -5.67
C ASN A 47 4.41 27.80 -5.13
N ASN A 48 3.96 27.79 -3.87
CA ASN A 48 3.39 26.59 -3.26
C ASN A 48 2.42 26.94 -2.12
N GLN A 49 1.18 27.30 -2.50
CA GLN A 49 0.13 27.67 -1.56
C GLN A 49 -0.17 26.56 -0.53
N GLU A 50 -0.18 25.30 -0.95
CA GLU A 50 -0.49 24.16 -0.07
C GLU A 50 0.53 24.02 1.07
N THR A 51 1.82 24.19 0.77
CA THR A 51 2.87 24.15 1.79
C THR A 51 2.77 25.34 2.75
N LEU A 52 2.41 26.53 2.24
CA LEU A 52 2.18 27.71 3.07
C LEU A 52 1.02 27.50 4.05
N ASP A 53 -0.08 26.94 3.57
CA ASP A 53 -1.28 26.69 4.36
C ASP A 53 -1.04 25.59 5.40
N TRP A 54 -0.35 24.53 5.02
CA TRP A 54 0.07 23.48 5.95
C TRP A 54 0.97 24.03 7.06
N PHE A 55 1.98 24.82 6.69
CA PHE A 55 2.89 25.43 7.66
C PHE A 55 2.13 26.36 8.61
N HIS A 56 1.26 27.23 8.08
CA HIS A 56 0.49 28.18 8.86
C HIS A 56 -0.44 27.47 9.84
N ARG A 57 -1.17 26.44 9.39
CA ARG A 57 -2.08 25.66 10.25
C ARG A 57 -1.34 24.99 11.39
N LYS A 58 -0.25 24.28 11.07
CA LYS A 58 0.51 23.48 12.02
C LYS A 58 1.27 24.35 13.04
N PHE A 59 1.90 25.43 12.59
CA PHE A 59 2.84 26.18 13.43
C PHE A 59 2.31 27.55 13.90
N ILE A 60 1.34 28.17 13.22
CA ILE A 60 0.81 29.51 13.54
C ILE A 60 -0.61 29.48 14.11
N ALA A 61 -1.58 28.84 13.43
CA ALA A 61 -2.98 28.82 13.86
C ALA A 61 -3.21 27.96 15.11
N GLY A 62 -2.42 26.90 15.26
CA GLY A 62 -2.29 26.18 16.52
C GLY A 62 -3.40 25.19 16.86
N GLU A 63 -4.02 24.65 15.83
CA GLU A 63 -4.86 23.46 15.93
C GLU A 63 -4.02 22.30 16.48
N ALA A 64 -4.48 21.71 17.59
CA ALA A 64 -3.90 20.51 18.16
C ALA A 64 -4.22 19.32 17.24
N ILE A 65 -3.29 19.03 16.35
CA ILE A 65 -3.28 17.78 15.59
C ILE A 65 -2.85 16.70 16.59
N SER A 66 -3.79 15.84 16.99
CA SER A 66 -3.46 14.54 17.58
C SER A 66 -2.56 13.79 16.60
N ASP A 67 -1.37 13.38 17.06
CA ASP A 67 -0.34 12.77 16.22
C ASP A 67 -0.84 11.45 15.61
N GLU A 68 -1.31 11.55 14.36
CA GLU A 68 -1.24 10.65 13.22
C GLU A 68 -2.40 11.01 12.26
N THR A 69 -2.05 11.33 11.01
CA THR A 69 -2.97 11.45 9.86
C THR A 69 -4.12 12.46 9.94
N GLU A 70 -3.96 13.61 9.27
CA GLU A 70 -5.01 14.09 8.38
C GLU A 70 -4.39 14.67 7.09
N ILE A 71 -4.60 13.89 6.04
CA ILE A 71 -4.44 14.22 4.63
C ILE A 71 -5.61 15.12 4.24
N HIS A 72 -5.31 16.09 3.40
CA HIS A 72 -6.25 16.99 2.73
C HIS A 72 -7.57 16.32 2.33
N LYS A 73 -8.67 16.85 2.86
CA LYS A 73 -9.97 16.85 2.18
C LYS A 73 -9.86 17.76 0.95
N LEU A 74 -10.08 17.17 -0.23
CA LEU A 74 -10.38 17.87 -1.49
C LEU A 74 -11.69 18.68 -1.35
N PRO A 75 -11.86 19.80 -2.07
CA PRO A 75 -13.17 20.28 -2.47
C PRO A 75 -13.68 19.51 -3.69
N ASP A 76 -14.96 19.16 -3.64
CA ASP A 76 -15.76 18.64 -4.73
C ASP A 76 -15.68 19.53 -5.98
N GLN A 77 -15.32 18.92 -7.12
CA GLN A 77 -15.96 19.06 -8.43
C GLN A 77 -15.07 18.44 -9.52
N ILE A 78 -15.16 17.12 -9.66
CA ILE A 78 -15.07 16.48 -10.98
C ILE A 78 -16.22 15.49 -11.01
N ASN A 79 -17.28 15.83 -11.75
CA ASN A 79 -18.26 14.85 -12.22
C ASN A 79 -17.49 13.82 -13.05
N THR A 80 -17.19 12.67 -12.45
CA THR A 80 -16.86 11.44 -13.16
C THR A 80 -17.83 10.41 -12.61
N GLU A 81 -18.84 10.06 -13.40
CA GLU A 81 -19.63 8.88 -13.15
C GLU A 81 -18.68 7.68 -13.06
N LEU A 82 -18.55 7.16 -11.84
CA LEU A 82 -17.71 6.03 -11.50
C LEU A 82 -18.30 4.76 -12.13
N SER A 83 -17.64 4.27 -13.17
CA SER A 83 -17.73 2.85 -13.52
C SER A 83 -16.89 2.03 -12.52
N PRO A 84 -17.34 0.84 -12.05
CA PRO A 84 -16.70 0.14 -10.94
C PRO A 84 -15.34 -0.45 -11.33
N SER A 85 -14.31 -0.07 -10.59
CA SER A 85 -12.91 -0.46 -10.79
C SER A 85 -12.68 -1.98 -10.72
N GLN A 86 -11.99 -2.51 -11.74
CA GLN A 86 -11.73 -3.94 -11.94
C GLN A 86 -10.58 -4.45 -11.05
N VAL A 87 -10.87 -4.80 -9.79
CA VAL A 87 -10.11 -5.86 -9.07
C VAL A 87 -10.19 -7.16 -9.87
N SER A 88 -9.07 -7.85 -10.09
CA SER A 88 -8.97 -9.03 -10.95
C SER A 88 -9.59 -10.29 -10.33
N THR A 89 -10.13 -11.17 -11.19
CA THR A 89 -10.68 -12.47 -10.78
C THR A 89 -9.62 -13.34 -10.10
N ALA A 90 -8.36 -13.24 -10.52
CA ALA A 90 -7.23 -13.96 -9.93
C ALA A 90 -7.01 -13.62 -8.45
N GLU A 91 -7.13 -12.35 -8.06
CA GLU A 91 -6.98 -11.93 -6.66
C GLU A 91 -8.09 -12.49 -5.77
N THR A 92 -9.35 -12.43 -6.23
CA THR A 92 -10.48 -12.98 -5.47
C THR A 92 -10.38 -14.49 -5.28
N LYS A 93 -10.00 -15.24 -6.32
CA LYS A 93 -9.75 -16.69 -6.24
C LYS A 93 -8.65 -17.03 -5.22
N SER A 94 -7.53 -16.30 -5.26
CA SER A 94 -6.43 -16.50 -4.32
C SER A 94 -6.86 -16.29 -2.86
N ILE A 95 -7.73 -15.32 -2.60
CA ILE A 95 -8.25 -15.07 -1.24
C ILE A 95 -9.14 -16.21 -0.78
N ILE A 96 -10.07 -16.67 -1.63
CA ILE A 96 -10.96 -17.78 -1.31
C ILE A 96 -10.17 -19.06 -1.01
N GLU A 97 -9.15 -19.37 -1.81
CA GLU A 97 -8.27 -20.53 -1.59
C GLU A 97 -7.52 -20.44 -0.25
N LYS A 98 -7.03 -19.25 0.12
CA LYS A 98 -6.36 -19.03 1.41
C LYS A 98 -7.29 -19.23 2.59
N ILE A 99 -8.53 -18.75 2.48
CA ILE A 99 -9.55 -18.96 3.53
C ILE A 99 -9.85 -20.46 3.65
N ARG A 100 -9.98 -21.17 2.53
CA ARG A 100 -10.21 -22.62 2.47
C ARG A 100 -9.06 -23.45 3.05
N ALA A 101 -7.84 -22.93 3.05
CA ALA A 101 -6.67 -23.55 3.66
C ALA A 101 -6.48 -23.17 5.15
N SER A 102 -7.38 -22.36 5.72
CA SER A 102 -7.24 -21.82 7.07
C SER A 102 -8.12 -22.54 8.11
N LYS A 103 -7.90 -22.22 9.39
CA LYS A 103 -8.78 -22.68 10.49
C LYS A 103 -10.21 -22.15 10.38
N GLN A 104 -10.46 -21.11 9.57
CA GLN A 104 -11.78 -20.52 9.37
C GLN A 104 -12.55 -21.17 8.21
N LYS A 105 -11.96 -22.19 7.54
CA LYS A 105 -12.52 -22.89 6.38
C LYS A 105 -13.97 -23.31 6.59
N ASP A 106 -14.27 -24.05 7.65
CA ASP A 106 -15.60 -24.67 7.81
C ASP A 106 -16.70 -23.62 7.98
N LYS A 107 -16.44 -22.59 8.79
CA LYS A 107 -17.34 -21.45 8.98
C LYS A 107 -17.52 -20.66 7.67
N PHE A 108 -16.42 -20.41 6.95
CA PHE A 108 -16.47 -19.72 5.67
C PHE A 108 -17.28 -20.51 4.64
N GLU A 109 -17.02 -21.80 4.45
CA GLU A 109 -17.69 -22.63 3.45
C GLU A 109 -19.21 -22.74 3.70
N ARG A 110 -19.64 -22.86 4.96
CA ARG A 110 -21.07 -22.84 5.30
C ARG A 110 -21.73 -21.54 4.87
N LEU A 111 -21.19 -20.41 5.33
CA LEU A 111 -21.70 -19.07 5.01
C LEU A 111 -21.63 -18.80 3.50
N PHE A 112 -20.55 -19.18 2.83
CA PHE A 112 -20.36 -18.96 1.39
C PHE A 112 -21.36 -19.74 0.53
N LYS A 113 -21.83 -20.90 1.02
CA LYS A 113 -22.93 -21.70 0.42
C LYS A 113 -24.32 -21.24 0.83
N GLY A 114 -24.45 -20.20 1.66
CA GLY A 114 -25.72 -19.64 2.08
C GLY A 114 -26.34 -20.33 3.31
N ASP A 115 -25.60 -21.20 3.99
CA ASP A 115 -26.06 -21.82 5.24
C ASP A 115 -25.87 -20.85 6.41
N ILE A 116 -26.99 -20.37 6.95
CA ILE A 116 -27.08 -19.44 8.08
C ILE A 116 -27.73 -20.07 9.31
N ALA A 117 -27.80 -21.40 9.42
CA ALA A 117 -28.51 -22.08 10.51
C ALA A 117 -28.03 -21.69 11.92
N GLU A 118 -26.77 -21.26 12.06
CA GLU A 118 -26.17 -20.78 13.32
C GLU A 118 -26.46 -19.29 13.62
N TYR A 119 -27.21 -18.60 12.76
CA TYR A 119 -27.49 -17.16 12.87
C TYR A 119 -28.98 -16.88 12.99
N SER A 120 -29.34 -15.89 13.81
CA SER A 120 -30.73 -15.55 14.11
C SER A 120 -31.41 -14.85 12.93
N SER A 121 -30.62 -14.28 12.03
CA SER A 121 -31.11 -13.59 10.85
C SER A 121 -30.13 -13.70 9.68
N GLN A 122 -30.65 -13.55 8.46
CA GLN A 122 -29.83 -13.51 7.25
C GLN A 122 -28.84 -12.34 7.26
N SER A 123 -29.21 -11.21 7.86
CA SER A 123 -28.31 -10.07 8.06
C SER A 123 -27.14 -10.35 9.00
N GLU A 124 -27.34 -11.20 10.02
CA GLU A 124 -26.24 -11.66 10.87
C GLU A 124 -25.29 -12.58 10.11
N GLY A 125 -25.82 -13.46 9.24
CA GLY A 125 -25.03 -14.29 8.33
C GLY A 125 -24.18 -13.45 7.36
N ASP A 126 -24.78 -12.42 6.75
CA ASP A 126 -24.06 -11.49 5.87
C ASP A 126 -22.90 -10.81 6.59
N LEU A 127 -23.16 -10.24 7.78
CA LEU A 127 -22.14 -9.56 8.58
C LEU A 127 -21.02 -10.52 8.99
N ALA A 128 -21.36 -11.75 9.36
CA ALA A 128 -20.37 -12.76 9.73
C ALA A 128 -19.45 -13.14 8.57
N LEU A 129 -20.00 -13.28 7.36
CA LEU A 129 -19.20 -13.51 6.16
C LEU A 129 -18.30 -12.30 5.87
N CYS A 130 -18.85 -11.08 5.92
CA CYS A 130 -18.07 -9.85 5.77
C CYS A 130 -16.96 -9.72 6.80
N SER A 131 -17.16 -10.13 8.05
CA SER A 131 -16.10 -10.11 9.08
C SER A 131 -14.95 -11.07 8.77
N ILE A 132 -15.24 -12.27 8.23
CA ILE A 132 -14.19 -13.17 7.75
C ILE A 132 -13.44 -12.49 6.59
N LEU A 133 -14.17 -11.97 5.61
CA LEU A 133 -13.56 -11.32 4.45
C LEU A 133 -12.72 -10.11 4.86
N ALA A 134 -13.18 -9.27 5.78
CA ALA A 134 -12.45 -8.10 6.27
C ALA A 134 -11.08 -8.45 6.87
N PHE A 135 -10.95 -9.61 7.53
CA PHE A 135 -9.65 -10.12 7.96
C PHE A 135 -8.77 -10.44 6.75
N TRP A 136 -9.24 -11.26 5.81
CA TRP A 136 -8.45 -11.79 4.69
C TRP A 136 -8.11 -10.78 3.59
N THR A 137 -8.96 -9.78 3.39
CA THR A 137 -8.78 -8.72 2.40
C THR A 137 -8.03 -7.51 2.96
N VAL A 138 -7.57 -7.58 4.22
CA VAL A 138 -6.91 -6.45 4.90
C VAL A 138 -7.81 -5.21 4.89
N ARG A 139 -9.10 -5.39 5.20
CA ARG A 139 -10.13 -4.34 5.21
C ARG A 139 -10.33 -3.63 3.86
N ASN A 140 -9.95 -4.26 2.75
CA ASN A 140 -10.20 -3.70 1.42
C ASN A 140 -11.69 -3.87 1.06
N ASN A 141 -12.40 -2.74 0.99
CA ASN A 141 -13.84 -2.67 0.75
C ASN A 141 -14.25 -3.35 -0.57
N SER A 142 -13.60 -2.99 -1.68
CA SER A 142 -13.90 -3.52 -3.01
C SER A 142 -13.66 -5.02 -3.13
N LEU A 143 -12.62 -5.54 -2.46
CA LEU A 143 -12.36 -6.99 -2.42
C LEU A 143 -13.40 -7.75 -1.60
N ILE A 144 -13.87 -7.18 -0.47
CA ILE A 144 -14.94 -7.78 0.33
C ILE A 144 -16.21 -7.88 -0.52
N ASP A 145 -16.61 -6.79 -1.16
CA ASP A 145 -17.80 -6.75 -2.00
C ASP A 145 -17.75 -7.79 -3.14
N LYS A 146 -16.64 -7.84 -3.88
CA LYS A 146 -16.49 -8.79 -4.98
C LYS A 146 -16.48 -10.25 -4.55
N VAL A 147 -15.86 -10.57 -3.41
CA VAL A 147 -15.88 -11.95 -2.89
C VAL A 147 -17.27 -12.29 -2.33
N PHE A 148 -17.94 -11.33 -1.69
CA PHE A 148 -19.30 -11.53 -1.16
C PHE A 148 -20.30 -11.82 -2.29
N ARG A 149 -20.22 -11.12 -3.42
CA ARG A 149 -21.05 -11.35 -4.61
C ARG A 149 -20.91 -12.73 -5.23
N GLN A 150 -19.80 -13.43 -4.95
CA GLN A 150 -19.58 -14.81 -5.39
C GLN A 150 -20.22 -15.84 -4.44
N SER A 151 -20.74 -15.41 -3.29
CA SER A 151 -21.41 -16.28 -2.32
C SER A 151 -22.89 -16.45 -2.62
N ALA A 152 -23.48 -17.52 -2.10
CA ALA A 152 -24.93 -17.74 -2.17
C ALA A 152 -25.75 -16.83 -1.24
N LEU A 153 -25.12 -15.97 -0.42
CA LEU A 153 -25.80 -14.96 0.41
C LEU A 153 -26.14 -13.68 -0.37
N PHE A 154 -25.53 -13.47 -1.54
CA PHE A 154 -25.78 -12.32 -2.38
C PHE A 154 -27.24 -12.28 -2.85
N ARG A 155 -27.86 -11.09 -2.77
CA ARG A 155 -29.26 -10.84 -3.15
C ARG A 155 -29.47 -9.37 -3.48
N GLN A 156 -30.59 -9.03 -4.12
CA GLN A 156 -30.92 -7.66 -4.53
C GLN A 156 -30.79 -6.63 -3.40
N LYS A 157 -31.17 -7.02 -2.17
CA LYS A 157 -31.02 -6.20 -0.96
C LYS A 157 -29.62 -5.64 -0.77
N TRP A 158 -28.58 -6.30 -1.26
CA TRP A 158 -27.20 -5.84 -1.19
C TRP A 158 -27.00 -4.45 -1.80
N GLU A 159 -27.75 -4.14 -2.87
CA GLU A 159 -27.70 -2.87 -3.61
C GLU A 159 -28.72 -1.84 -3.13
N ASP A 160 -29.66 -2.25 -2.28
CA ASP A 160 -30.73 -1.35 -1.85
C ASP A 160 -30.17 -0.22 -0.99
N LYS A 161 -30.49 1.02 -1.36
CA LYS A 161 -30.24 2.20 -0.53
C LYS A 161 -31.05 2.08 0.74
N HIS A 162 -30.37 1.89 1.86
CA HIS A 162 -31.00 1.51 3.13
C HIS A 162 -30.88 2.61 4.20
N PHE A 163 -30.04 3.62 3.95
CA PHE A 163 -29.75 4.71 4.88
C PHE A 163 -30.04 6.07 4.23
N SER A 164 -30.37 7.06 5.07
CA SER A 164 -30.73 8.42 4.64
C SER A 164 -29.58 9.19 3.98
N ASP A 165 -28.35 8.70 4.12
CA ASP A 165 -27.12 9.23 3.51
C ASP A 165 -26.85 8.67 2.09
N GLY A 166 -27.73 7.79 1.59
CA GLY A 166 -27.60 7.16 0.28
C GLY A 166 -26.77 5.86 0.27
N THR A 167 -26.29 5.41 1.43
CA THR A 167 -25.49 4.18 1.55
C THR A 167 -26.35 2.93 1.33
N THR A 168 -25.81 1.96 0.57
CA THR A 168 -26.48 0.67 0.36
C THR A 168 -26.35 -0.24 1.59
N TYR A 169 -27.26 -1.20 1.72
CA TYR A 169 -27.16 -2.22 2.78
C TYR A 169 -25.82 -2.97 2.74
N GLY A 170 -25.35 -3.35 1.55
CA GLY A 170 -24.05 -4.02 1.38
C GLY A 170 -22.90 -3.15 1.86
N GLN A 171 -22.87 -1.88 1.44
CA GLN A 171 -21.83 -0.93 1.83
C GLN A 171 -21.78 -0.73 3.36
N SER A 172 -22.94 -0.58 4.00
CA SER A 172 -23.04 -0.45 5.46
C SER A 172 -22.57 -1.71 6.19
N THR A 173 -22.91 -2.89 5.67
CA THR A 173 -22.48 -4.19 6.24
C THR A 173 -20.97 -4.36 6.13
N ILE A 174 -20.38 -3.99 4.99
CA ILE A 174 -18.92 -4.00 4.80
C ILE A 174 -18.24 -3.03 5.76
N ASN A 175 -18.71 -1.77 5.84
CA ASN A 175 -18.15 -0.76 6.73
C ASN A 175 -18.16 -1.24 8.19
N LYS A 176 -19.30 -1.76 8.65
CA LYS A 176 -19.44 -2.33 9.99
C LYS A 176 -18.49 -3.50 10.24
N SER A 177 -18.27 -4.35 9.23
CA SER A 177 -17.32 -5.47 9.35
C SER A 177 -15.87 -5.00 9.45
N ILE A 178 -15.51 -3.93 8.73
CA ILE A 178 -14.19 -3.31 8.74
C ILE A 178 -13.92 -2.65 10.09
N GLU A 179 -14.87 -1.88 10.62
CA GLU A 179 -14.77 -1.21 11.92
C GLU A 179 -14.57 -2.21 13.07
N ASN A 180 -15.28 -3.34 13.03
CA ASN A 180 -15.20 -4.38 14.06
C ASN A 180 -14.03 -5.36 13.87
N CYS A 181 -13.26 -5.24 12.78
CA CYS A 181 -12.16 -6.14 12.44
C CYS A 181 -10.92 -5.80 13.28
N LYS A 182 -10.71 -6.46 14.42
CA LYS A 182 -9.58 -6.17 15.33
C LYS A 182 -8.20 -6.55 14.79
N GLU A 183 -8.14 -7.60 13.98
CA GLU A 183 -6.92 -8.15 13.39
C GLU A 183 -7.08 -8.31 11.88
N VAL A 184 -5.98 -8.24 11.13
CA VAL A 184 -6.00 -8.42 9.66
C VAL A 184 -5.02 -9.50 9.24
N TYR A 185 -5.33 -10.18 8.13
CA TYR A 185 -4.47 -11.17 7.55
C TYR A 185 -3.13 -10.55 7.19
N THR A 186 -2.11 -10.97 7.93
CA THR A 186 -0.73 -10.74 7.56
C THR A 186 -0.27 -12.01 6.87
N PRO A 187 0.00 -11.99 5.55
CA PRO A 187 0.54 -13.16 4.89
C PRO A 187 1.75 -13.63 5.67
N LYS A 188 1.80 -14.93 5.98
CA LYS A 188 3.08 -15.57 6.24
C LYS A 188 3.91 -15.28 4.99
N PHE A 189 4.90 -14.40 5.13
CA PHE A 189 5.86 -14.23 4.06
C PHE A 189 6.37 -15.64 3.73
N PRO A 190 6.46 -16.04 2.45
CA PRO A 190 6.79 -17.41 2.08
C PRO A 190 8.19 -17.85 2.55
N ALA A 191 8.98 -16.95 3.14
CA ALA A 191 10.25 -17.25 3.76
C ALA A 191 10.05 -17.70 5.22
N SER A 192 10.46 -18.92 5.51
CA SER A 192 10.62 -19.40 6.89
C SER A 192 11.58 -18.50 7.66
N VAL A 193 11.52 -18.52 9.01
CA VAL A 193 12.49 -17.81 9.85
C VAL A 193 13.95 -18.14 9.46
N GLU A 194 14.21 -19.39 9.05
CA GLU A 194 15.55 -19.83 8.62
C GLU A 194 15.97 -19.19 7.28
N GLU A 195 15.03 -19.02 6.34
CA GLU A 195 15.33 -18.30 5.10
C GLU A 195 15.56 -16.81 5.35
N ILE A 196 14.77 -16.17 6.22
CA ILE A 196 14.95 -14.76 6.59
C ILE A 196 16.28 -14.56 7.31
N LYS A 197 16.68 -15.51 8.15
CA LYS A 197 17.98 -15.53 8.82
C LYS A 197 19.13 -15.54 7.80
N ARG A 198 19.03 -16.32 6.72
CA ARG A 198 20.04 -16.29 5.63
C ARG A 198 20.18 -14.89 5.01
N TYR A 199 19.07 -14.22 4.73
CA TYR A 199 19.09 -12.84 4.22
C TYR A 199 19.68 -11.86 5.23
N PHE A 200 19.25 -11.96 6.48
CA PHE A 200 19.73 -11.10 7.55
C PHE A 200 21.25 -11.13 7.69
N TRP A 201 21.86 -12.33 7.68
CA TRP A 201 23.32 -12.46 7.82
C TRP A 201 24.10 -11.96 6.61
N ASN A 202 23.49 -11.92 5.42
CA ASN A 202 24.08 -11.35 4.22
C ASN A 202 23.93 -9.82 4.12
N GLN A 203 23.55 -9.16 5.23
CA GLN A 203 23.53 -7.71 5.39
C GLN A 203 22.74 -6.99 4.27
N GLU A 204 23.26 -5.87 3.75
CA GLU A 204 22.56 -5.05 2.73
C GLU A 204 22.32 -5.81 1.43
N ARG A 205 23.20 -6.76 1.09
CA ARG A 205 23.01 -7.66 -0.07
C ARG A 205 21.83 -8.60 0.14
N GLY A 206 21.70 -9.17 1.34
CA GLY A 206 20.58 -10.04 1.68
C GLY A 206 19.25 -9.28 1.77
N ASP A 207 19.26 -8.07 2.33
CA ASP A 207 18.10 -7.17 2.31
C ASP A 207 17.67 -6.87 0.87
N ALA A 208 18.61 -6.65 -0.04
CA ALA A 208 18.33 -6.36 -1.44
C ALA A 208 17.78 -7.57 -2.20
N GLU A 209 18.28 -8.78 -1.96
CA GLU A 209 17.72 -10.01 -2.55
C GLU A 209 16.30 -10.28 -2.04
N LEU A 210 16.06 -10.09 -0.74
CA LEU A 210 14.75 -10.22 -0.12
C LEU A 210 13.76 -9.17 -0.67
N LEU A 211 14.23 -7.94 -0.87
CA LEU A 211 13.46 -6.87 -1.50
C LEU A 211 13.11 -7.24 -2.93
N ALA A 212 14.07 -7.72 -3.72
CA ALA A 212 13.86 -8.14 -5.11
C ALA A 212 12.79 -9.24 -5.24
N LYS A 213 12.81 -10.23 -4.33
CA LYS A 213 11.73 -11.24 -4.26
C LYS A 213 10.36 -10.63 -4.02
N THR A 214 10.29 -9.62 -3.15
CA THR A 214 9.03 -8.93 -2.81
C THR A 214 8.54 -8.02 -3.93
N PHE A 215 9.48 -7.45 -4.68
CA PHE A 215 9.24 -6.45 -5.72
C PHE A 215 9.04 -7.06 -7.11
N LYS A 216 9.32 -8.35 -7.29
CA LYS A 216 9.13 -9.07 -8.55
C LYS A 216 7.71 -8.87 -9.10
N GLY A 217 7.63 -8.44 -10.37
CA GLY A 217 6.37 -8.16 -11.07
C GLY A 217 5.67 -6.86 -10.64
N LYS A 218 6.27 -6.07 -9.75
CA LYS A 218 5.71 -4.81 -9.24
C LYS A 218 6.66 -3.63 -9.40
N PHE A 219 7.96 -3.87 -9.33
CA PHE A 219 8.98 -2.85 -9.50
C PHE A 219 10.07 -3.32 -10.45
N LEU A 220 10.60 -2.38 -11.22
CA LEU A 220 11.78 -2.55 -12.08
C LEU A 220 12.67 -1.32 -11.95
N TYR A 221 13.94 -1.48 -12.28
CA TYR A 221 14.88 -0.38 -12.38
C TYR A 221 15.38 -0.27 -13.82
N ASP A 222 15.15 0.88 -14.44
CA ASP A 222 15.63 1.19 -15.78
C ASP A 222 17.05 1.74 -15.69
N HIS A 223 18.01 0.98 -16.21
CA HIS A 223 19.43 1.36 -16.19
C HIS A 223 19.80 2.45 -17.20
N ILE A 224 18.93 2.79 -18.14
CA ILE A 224 19.16 3.91 -19.07
C ILE A 224 18.57 5.18 -18.50
N ALA A 225 17.28 5.13 -18.13
CA ALA A 225 16.58 6.25 -17.53
C ALA A 225 17.03 6.53 -16.08
N GLN A 226 17.80 5.61 -15.49
CA GLN A 226 18.33 5.68 -14.13
C GLN A 226 17.24 5.87 -13.06
N CYS A 227 16.04 5.33 -13.29
CA CYS A 227 14.89 5.50 -12.42
C CYS A 227 14.24 4.16 -12.07
N TRP A 228 13.55 4.14 -10.92
CA TRP A 228 12.66 3.04 -10.55
C TRP A 228 11.32 3.21 -11.26
N LEU A 229 10.71 2.09 -11.60
CA LEU A 229 9.34 2.02 -12.12
C LEU A 229 8.50 1.12 -11.23
N ASN A 230 7.23 1.48 -11.07
CA ASN A 230 6.22 0.66 -10.39
C ASN A 230 5.08 0.32 -11.34
N TYR A 231 4.68 -0.95 -11.33
CA TYR A 231 3.56 -1.43 -12.12
C TYR A 231 2.25 -1.20 -11.39
N GLY A 232 1.28 -0.61 -12.08
CA GLY A 232 -0.06 -0.36 -11.57
C GLY A 232 -1.00 0.05 -12.70
N ASN A 233 -2.27 -0.34 -12.59
CA ASN A 233 -3.31 0.00 -13.57
C ASN A 233 -2.92 -0.36 -15.02
N GLY A 234 -2.31 -1.54 -15.22
CA GLY A 234 -1.94 -2.00 -16.57
C GLY A 234 -0.69 -1.35 -17.17
N VAL A 235 -0.01 -0.44 -16.46
CA VAL A 235 1.18 0.27 -16.97
C VAL A 235 2.31 0.35 -15.96
N TRP A 236 3.52 0.55 -16.47
CA TRP A 236 4.70 0.90 -15.69
C TRP A 236 4.81 2.41 -15.56
N ASN A 237 4.85 2.89 -14.32
CA ASN A 237 4.96 4.31 -13.99
C ASN A 237 6.34 4.60 -13.44
N GLN A 238 6.95 5.71 -13.85
CA GLN A 238 8.23 6.13 -13.28
C GLN A 238 8.02 6.70 -11.87
N ASP A 239 8.91 6.35 -10.95
CA ASP A 239 8.92 6.89 -9.60
C ASP A 239 9.54 8.30 -9.60
N GLN A 240 8.69 9.32 -9.49
CA GLN A 240 9.10 10.73 -9.48
C GLN A 240 9.26 11.31 -8.07
N GLU A 241 8.81 10.59 -7.04
CA GLU A 241 8.67 11.11 -5.68
C GLU A 241 9.46 10.28 -4.64
N ASN A 242 10.29 9.34 -5.09
CA ASN A 242 10.98 8.36 -4.25
C ASN A 242 10.03 7.44 -3.46
N GLN A 243 8.86 7.12 -4.02
CA GLN A 243 7.90 6.20 -3.40
C GLN A 243 8.47 4.79 -3.25
N THR A 244 9.39 4.39 -4.13
CA THR A 244 10.11 3.11 -4.05
C THR A 244 10.93 3.03 -2.78
N LEU A 245 11.57 4.12 -2.36
CA LEU A 245 12.36 4.15 -1.12
C LEU A 245 11.48 3.93 0.10
N LYS A 246 10.38 4.67 0.21
CA LYS A 246 9.40 4.48 1.29
C LYS A 246 8.86 3.05 1.30
N THR A 247 8.45 2.55 0.14
CA THR A 247 7.89 1.19 -0.01
C THR A 247 8.92 0.12 0.37
N ALA A 248 10.19 0.29 0.02
CA ALA A 248 11.25 -0.66 0.37
C ALA A 248 11.43 -0.76 1.90
N ILE A 249 11.45 0.38 2.61
CA ILE A 249 11.52 0.39 4.08
C ILE A 249 10.32 -0.33 4.67
N GLU A 250 9.11 0.01 4.24
CA GLU A 250 7.87 -0.57 4.77
C GLU A 250 7.82 -2.09 4.55
N LYS A 251 8.14 -2.56 3.34
CA LYS A 251 8.09 -3.99 3.01
C LYS A 251 9.14 -4.77 3.78
N LEU A 252 10.41 -4.36 3.77
CA LEU A 252 11.47 -5.07 4.50
C LEU A 252 11.23 -5.04 6.01
N SER A 253 10.80 -3.89 6.55
CA SER A 253 10.46 -3.78 7.98
C SER A 253 9.35 -4.75 8.35
N LYS A 254 8.31 -4.86 7.52
CA LYS A 254 7.22 -5.81 7.73
C LYS A 254 7.71 -7.26 7.71
N VAL A 255 8.64 -7.63 6.81
CA VAL A 255 9.21 -8.99 6.78
C VAL A 255 9.95 -9.29 8.08
N TYR A 256 10.89 -8.45 8.48
CA TYR A 256 11.69 -8.68 9.68
C TYR A 256 10.86 -8.64 10.96
N LEU A 257 9.86 -7.75 11.04
CA LEU A 257 8.94 -7.72 12.17
C LEU A 257 8.11 -9.00 12.25
N SER A 258 7.55 -9.47 11.13
CA SER A 258 6.80 -10.73 11.08
C SER A 258 7.65 -11.92 11.49
N ALA A 259 8.92 -11.97 11.05
CA ALA A 259 9.87 -13.00 11.45
C ALA A 259 10.15 -12.96 12.96
N SER A 260 10.29 -11.75 13.53
CA SER A 260 10.52 -11.60 14.97
C SER A 260 9.34 -12.11 15.80
N LEU A 261 8.10 -11.88 15.35
CA LEU A 261 6.89 -12.35 16.03
C LEU A 261 6.77 -13.88 15.96
N GLU A 262 7.16 -14.49 14.84
CA GLU A 262 7.21 -15.95 14.71
C GLU A 262 8.27 -16.55 15.66
N VAL A 263 9.41 -15.88 15.84
CA VAL A 263 10.42 -16.29 16.82
C VAL A 263 9.90 -16.15 18.26
N ASP A 264 9.20 -15.06 18.61
CA ASP A 264 8.56 -14.90 19.92
C ASP A 264 7.57 -16.05 20.21
N ARG A 265 6.82 -16.47 19.19
CA ARG A 265 5.92 -17.61 19.29
C ARG A 265 6.67 -18.91 19.59
N GLN A 266 7.75 -19.20 18.86
CA GLN A 266 8.58 -20.39 19.10
C GLN A 266 9.21 -20.38 20.51
N VAL A 267 9.66 -19.22 20.98
CA VAL A 267 10.18 -19.07 22.36
C VAL A 267 9.09 -19.36 23.38
N THR A 268 7.87 -18.86 23.17
CA THR A 268 6.74 -19.08 24.08
C THR A 268 6.38 -20.56 24.15
N GLU A 269 6.31 -21.25 23.00
CA GLU A 269 6.03 -22.69 22.91
C GLU A 269 7.11 -23.51 23.66
N LEU A 270 8.40 -23.25 23.40
CA LEU A 270 9.51 -23.96 24.07
C LEU A 270 9.60 -23.68 25.58
N THR A 271 9.21 -22.47 26.01
CA THR A 271 9.18 -22.09 27.43
C THR A 271 8.07 -22.83 28.16
N ALA A 272 6.92 -23.04 27.50
CA ALA A 272 5.79 -23.77 28.07
C ALA A 272 6.11 -25.26 28.34
N GLU A 273 7.03 -25.85 27.57
CA GLU A 273 7.49 -27.24 27.75
C GLU A 273 8.27 -27.46 29.06
N LYS A 274 8.74 -26.40 29.73
CA LYS A 274 9.51 -26.45 31.01
C LYS A 274 10.69 -27.43 30.99
N ASN A 275 11.30 -27.63 29.82
CA ASN A 275 12.45 -28.51 29.64
C ASN A 275 13.75 -27.71 29.73
N ASP A 276 14.61 -28.02 30.72
CA ASP A 276 15.90 -27.33 30.89
C ASP A 276 16.85 -27.47 29.69
N ALA A 277 16.70 -28.53 28.88
CA ALA A 277 17.44 -28.69 27.63
C ALA A 277 17.11 -27.58 26.59
N ASN A 278 15.93 -26.94 26.70
CA ASN A 278 15.52 -25.86 25.81
C ASN A 278 16.15 -24.50 26.17
N ARG A 279 16.78 -24.36 27.35
CA ARG A 279 17.27 -23.06 27.85
C ARG A 279 18.22 -22.36 26.89
N GLU A 280 19.19 -23.09 26.35
CA GLU A 280 20.15 -22.53 25.38
C GLU A 280 19.51 -22.23 24.02
N ARG A 281 18.54 -23.05 23.60
CA ARG A 281 17.78 -22.82 22.37
C ARG A 281 16.93 -21.55 22.46
N ILE A 282 16.25 -21.35 23.59
CA ILE A 282 15.46 -20.16 23.88
C ILE A 282 16.34 -18.91 23.81
N ARG A 283 17.49 -18.91 24.52
CA ARG A 283 18.44 -17.79 24.49
C ARG A 283 18.89 -17.42 23.07
N LYS A 284 19.20 -18.43 22.23
CA LYS A 284 19.57 -18.20 20.82
C LYS A 284 18.43 -17.59 20.00
N LEU A 285 17.20 -18.04 20.22
CA LEU A 285 16.01 -17.50 19.55
C LEU A 285 15.73 -16.06 19.98
N GLU A 286 15.82 -15.74 21.27
CA GLU A 286 15.67 -14.38 21.77
C GLU A 286 16.71 -13.42 21.15
N GLY A 287 17.98 -13.85 21.08
CA GLY A 287 19.01 -13.09 20.39
C GLY A 287 18.71 -12.88 18.90
N LEU A 288 18.18 -13.89 18.21
CA LEU A 288 17.77 -13.77 16.81
C LEU A 288 16.60 -12.80 16.63
N ARG A 289 15.60 -12.85 17.50
CA ARG A 289 14.48 -11.91 17.51
C ARG A 289 14.97 -10.47 17.67
N ASP A 290 15.84 -10.23 18.63
CA ASP A 290 16.34 -8.88 18.93
C ASP A 290 17.17 -8.34 17.77
N ASN A 291 17.95 -9.20 17.11
CA ASN A 291 18.64 -8.90 15.85
C ASN A 291 17.68 -8.47 14.72
N PHE A 292 16.55 -9.18 14.52
CA PHE A 292 15.56 -8.77 13.52
C PHE A 292 14.92 -7.43 13.86
N ARG A 293 14.57 -7.18 15.12
CA ARG A 293 14.04 -5.89 15.57
C ARG A 293 15.06 -4.77 15.40
N GLU A 294 16.34 -5.04 15.64
CA GLU A 294 17.42 -4.09 15.38
C GLU A 294 17.56 -3.80 13.88
N ARG A 295 17.43 -4.81 13.00
CA ARG A 295 17.42 -4.60 11.54
C ARG A 295 16.34 -3.63 11.11
N VAL A 296 15.11 -3.75 11.65
CA VAL A 296 14.00 -2.82 11.36
C VAL A 296 14.42 -1.37 11.66
N ARG A 297 15.05 -1.13 12.81
CA ARG A 297 15.56 0.21 13.15
C ARG A 297 16.64 0.68 12.18
N LYS A 298 17.56 -0.22 11.79
CA LYS A 298 18.63 0.07 10.83
C LYS A 298 18.12 0.35 9.41
N LEU A 299 16.97 -0.18 9.01
CA LEU A 299 16.37 0.10 7.70
C LEU A 299 15.86 1.54 7.57
N ASN A 300 15.58 2.22 8.69
CA ASN A 300 15.27 3.66 8.68
C ASN A 300 16.52 4.54 8.44
N ASN A 301 17.73 3.97 8.46
CA ASN A 301 18.94 4.70 8.10
C ASN A 301 19.00 4.91 6.58
N ARG A 302 19.06 6.17 6.16
CA ARG A 302 19.08 6.56 4.74
C ARG A 302 20.20 5.89 3.94
N ASN A 303 21.41 5.77 4.50
CA ASN A 303 22.54 5.18 3.78
C ASN A 303 22.30 3.70 3.54
N ARG A 304 21.86 2.97 4.57
CA ARG A 304 21.54 1.54 4.46
C ARG A 304 20.52 1.30 3.36
N ILE A 305 19.36 1.95 3.43
CA ILE A 305 18.28 1.68 2.47
C ILE A 305 18.67 2.10 1.05
N THR A 306 19.45 3.18 0.90
CA THR A 306 19.98 3.59 -0.40
C THR A 306 20.91 2.51 -0.98
N ASN A 307 21.80 1.93 -0.17
CA ASN A 307 22.67 0.84 -0.61
C ASN A 307 21.87 -0.41 -0.98
N VAL A 308 20.87 -0.76 -0.17
CA VAL A 308 19.95 -1.88 -0.46
C VAL A 308 19.25 -1.70 -1.80
N LEU A 309 18.71 -0.50 -2.06
CA LEU A 309 18.09 -0.20 -3.36
C LEU A 309 19.10 -0.28 -4.49
N LYS A 310 20.29 0.30 -4.36
CA LYS A 310 21.34 0.22 -5.39
C LYS A 310 21.71 -1.22 -5.73
N LEU A 311 21.86 -2.09 -4.74
CA LEU A 311 22.10 -3.51 -4.95
C LEU A 311 20.89 -4.17 -5.65
N ALA A 312 19.66 -3.82 -5.24
CA ALA A 312 18.41 -4.33 -5.81
C ALA A 312 18.24 -4.05 -7.32
N GLN A 313 18.83 -2.97 -7.84
CA GLN A 313 18.76 -2.58 -9.26
C GLN A 313 19.23 -3.70 -10.20
N SER A 314 20.21 -4.51 -9.77
CA SER A 314 20.76 -5.61 -10.56
C SER A 314 19.86 -6.85 -10.63
N TRP A 315 18.99 -7.04 -9.63
CA TRP A 315 18.03 -8.15 -9.58
C TRP A 315 16.67 -7.81 -10.19
N LEU A 316 16.36 -6.52 -10.35
CA LEU A 316 15.14 -6.02 -10.98
C LEU A 316 15.44 -5.19 -12.24
N PRO A 317 16.29 -5.65 -13.18
CA PRO A 317 16.75 -4.81 -14.27
C PRO A 317 15.70 -4.69 -15.39
N THR A 318 15.61 -3.50 -15.97
CA THR A 318 15.00 -3.28 -17.28
C THR A 318 15.79 -2.22 -18.05
N SER A 319 15.32 -1.92 -19.26
CA SER A 319 15.94 -0.95 -20.17
C SER A 319 14.83 -0.24 -20.93
N THR A 320 14.94 1.08 -21.11
CA THR A 320 13.91 1.92 -21.73
C THR A 320 13.38 1.36 -23.06
N TRP A 321 14.25 0.82 -23.92
CA TRP A 321 13.84 0.29 -25.23
C TRP A 321 12.99 -0.99 -25.18
N LYS A 322 12.87 -1.65 -24.03
CA LYS A 322 12.03 -2.85 -23.89
C LYS A 322 10.55 -2.50 -23.78
N PHE A 323 10.23 -1.28 -23.35
CA PHE A 323 8.86 -0.86 -23.14
C PHE A 323 8.16 -0.54 -24.47
N ASP A 324 6.87 -0.86 -24.54
CA ASP A 324 6.02 -0.64 -25.73
C ASP A 324 6.65 -1.19 -27.03
N SER A 325 7.40 -2.29 -26.92
CA SER A 325 8.23 -2.82 -28.01
C SER A 325 7.50 -3.80 -28.94
N ASP A 326 6.40 -4.41 -28.48
CA ASP A 326 5.57 -5.29 -29.31
C ASP A 326 4.42 -4.50 -29.96
N PRO A 327 4.48 -4.21 -31.28
CA PRO A 327 3.45 -3.44 -31.96
C PRO A 327 2.12 -4.18 -32.09
N MET A 328 2.09 -5.49 -31.80
CA MET A 328 0.90 -6.33 -31.93
C MET A 328 0.12 -6.48 -30.61
N LYS A 329 0.65 -5.93 -29.51
CA LYS A 329 -0.02 -5.88 -28.21
C LYS A 329 -0.49 -4.46 -27.95
N LEU A 330 -1.80 -4.24 -27.96
CA LEU A 330 -2.39 -2.94 -27.70
C LEU A 330 -2.93 -2.87 -26.27
N ASN A 331 -2.38 -1.96 -25.46
CA ASN A 331 -2.83 -1.76 -24.08
C ASN A 331 -4.08 -0.89 -24.02
N LEU A 332 -5.22 -1.50 -23.68
CA LEU A 332 -6.56 -0.90 -23.63
C LEU A 332 -7.04 -0.73 -22.20
N ALA A 333 -8.15 -0.02 -21.99
CA ALA A 333 -8.67 0.26 -20.64
C ALA A 333 -9.07 -1.01 -19.85
N ASN A 334 -9.42 -2.09 -20.56
CA ASN A 334 -9.92 -3.34 -19.99
C ASN A 334 -9.00 -4.56 -20.22
N GLY A 335 -7.80 -4.37 -20.76
CA GLY A 335 -6.86 -5.46 -20.99
C GLY A 335 -5.81 -5.16 -22.05
N ILE A 336 -5.05 -6.18 -22.42
CA ILE A 336 -4.08 -6.16 -23.52
C ILE A 336 -4.71 -6.88 -24.70
N TYR A 337 -5.00 -6.17 -25.78
CA TYR A 337 -5.53 -6.78 -26.99
C TYR A 337 -4.40 -7.28 -27.89
N ASP A 338 -4.38 -8.58 -28.16
CA ASP A 338 -3.48 -9.20 -29.12
C ASP A 338 -4.08 -9.10 -30.53
N LEU A 339 -3.44 -8.30 -31.38
CA LEU A 339 -3.87 -8.07 -32.76
C LEU A 339 -3.64 -9.28 -33.68
N LYS A 340 -2.74 -10.20 -33.33
CA LYS A 340 -2.51 -11.42 -34.12
C LYS A 340 -3.58 -12.47 -33.83
N GLU A 341 -3.80 -12.73 -32.55
CA GLU A 341 -4.73 -13.77 -32.09
C GLU A 341 -6.19 -13.28 -32.05
N ASN A 342 -6.41 -11.96 -32.11
CA ASN A 342 -7.71 -11.31 -31.93
C ASN A 342 -8.37 -11.67 -30.58
N VAL A 343 -7.55 -11.66 -29.53
CA VAL A 343 -7.96 -12.01 -28.16
C VAL A 343 -7.61 -10.87 -27.22
N LEU A 344 -8.54 -10.56 -26.30
CA LEU A 344 -8.29 -9.68 -25.17
C LEU A 344 -7.72 -10.49 -24.00
N GLU A 345 -6.48 -10.20 -23.63
CA GLU A 345 -5.78 -10.76 -22.49
C GLU A 345 -5.92 -9.84 -21.26
N GLU A 346 -5.78 -10.42 -20.06
CA GLU A 346 -5.67 -9.61 -18.84
C GLU A 346 -4.38 -8.78 -18.85
N HIS A 347 -4.42 -7.61 -18.21
CA HIS A 347 -3.19 -6.84 -18.01
C HIS A 347 -2.13 -7.65 -17.27
N SER A 348 -0.91 -7.65 -17.82
CA SER A 348 0.26 -8.25 -17.19
C SER A 348 1.43 -7.28 -17.19
N TYR A 349 2.21 -7.32 -16.10
CA TYR A 349 3.46 -6.57 -15.97
C TYR A 349 4.49 -6.99 -17.02
N GLU A 350 4.34 -8.20 -17.57
CA GLU A 350 5.26 -8.80 -18.54
C GLU A 350 5.19 -8.14 -19.92
N HIS A 351 4.08 -7.47 -20.26
CA HIS A 351 3.95 -6.76 -21.53
C HIS A 351 4.75 -5.45 -21.58
N LEU A 352 5.27 -4.97 -20.44
CA LEU A 352 6.11 -3.77 -20.36
C LEU A 352 5.51 -2.55 -21.07
N CYS A 353 4.24 -2.24 -20.81
CA CYS A 353 3.59 -1.05 -21.39
C CYS A 353 3.82 0.19 -20.51
N LEU A 354 4.15 1.35 -21.11
CA LEU A 354 4.19 2.64 -20.39
C LEU A 354 2.90 3.44 -20.55
N LYS A 355 2.10 3.11 -21.56
CA LYS A 355 0.86 3.83 -21.88
C LYS A 355 -0.31 2.86 -21.99
N GLN A 356 -1.49 3.36 -21.69
CA GLN A 356 -2.76 2.67 -21.81
C GLN A 356 -3.74 3.57 -22.55
N SER A 357 -4.46 3.01 -23.53
CA SER A 357 -5.57 3.69 -24.17
C SER A 357 -6.76 3.81 -23.20
N LYS A 358 -7.51 4.91 -23.30
CA LYS A 358 -8.76 5.09 -22.54
C LYS A 358 -9.94 4.27 -23.08
N VAL A 359 -9.76 3.65 -24.25
CA VAL A 359 -10.81 2.88 -24.93
C VAL A 359 -10.79 1.44 -24.42
N ALA A 360 -11.97 0.88 -24.14
CA ALA A 360 -12.14 -0.52 -23.84
C ALA A 360 -12.43 -1.31 -25.12
N PHE A 361 -11.92 -2.54 -25.21
CA PHE A 361 -12.33 -3.45 -26.27
C PHE A 361 -13.70 -4.05 -25.96
N GLU A 362 -14.63 -3.90 -26.90
CA GLU A 362 -15.95 -4.51 -26.87
C GLU A 362 -16.13 -5.39 -28.11
N LYS A 363 -16.46 -6.67 -27.89
CA LYS A 363 -16.60 -7.62 -29.00
C LYS A 363 -17.96 -7.42 -29.68
N GLY A 364 -17.94 -7.06 -30.96
CA GLY A 364 -19.14 -6.99 -31.79
C GLY A 364 -19.79 -5.61 -31.89
N THR A 365 -19.16 -4.56 -31.37
CA THR A 365 -19.61 -3.18 -31.53
C THR A 365 -19.28 -2.71 -32.95
N THR A 366 -20.29 -2.23 -33.67
CA THR A 366 -20.11 -1.53 -34.95
C THR A 366 -19.68 -0.10 -34.67
N ALA A 367 -18.64 0.38 -35.36
CA ALA A 367 -18.27 1.79 -35.30
C ALA A 367 -19.44 2.64 -35.82
N GLU A 368 -19.93 3.57 -35.01
CA GLU A 368 -20.91 4.59 -35.42
C GLU A 368 -20.30 5.63 -36.36
#